data_AF-A0A7K1J2T7-F1
#
_entry.id   AF-A0A7K1J2T7-F1
#
_cell.length_a   1.000
_cell.length_b   1.000
_cell.length_c   1.000
_cell.angle_alpha   90.00
_cell.angle_beta   90.00
_cell.angle_gamma   90.00
#
_symmetry.space_group_name_H-M   'P 1'
#
loop_
_entity.id
_entity.type
_entity.pdbx_description
1 polymer ?
#
loop_
_entity_poly.entity_id
_entity_poly.type
_entity_poly.pdbx_seq_one_letter_code
_entity_poly.pdbx_strand_id
1 'polypeptide(L)' 'MKIGFIGYGNMAQAIAQGLVRKQAVAGTDIYACAAHFDKLSRNIEAIGGMPCAAPKR' A
#
# COMPACT_ATOMS: atom_id res chain seq x y z
N MET A 1 -3.64 -10.59 8.57
CA MET A 1 -4.91 -10.23 7.89
C MET A 1 -4.51 -9.37 6.72
N LYS A 2 -4.92 -9.70 5.49
CA LYS A 2 -4.43 -8.99 4.29
C LYS A 2 -5.31 -7.78 3.95
N ILE A 3 -4.70 -6.63 3.69
CA ILE A 3 -5.40 -5.39 3.33
C ILE A 3 -4.95 -4.94 1.94
N GLY A 4 -5.91 -4.70 1.05
CA GLY A 4 -5.68 -4.18 -0.30
C GLY A 4 -6.23 -2.77 -0.47
N PHE A 5 -5.42 -1.86 -1.01
CA PHE A 5 -5.86 -0.52 -1.43
C PHE A 5 -5.96 -0.43 -2.95
N ILE A 6 -7.15 -0.05 -3.46
CA ILE A 6 -7.33 0.32 -4.86
C ILE A 6 -7.20 1.84 -4.94
N GLY A 7 -6.05 2.29 -5.44
CA GLY A 7 -5.59 3.67 -5.33
C GLY A 7 -4.77 3.90 -4.06
N TYR A 8 -3.54 4.40 -4.21
CA TYR A 8 -2.60 4.64 -3.11
C TYR A 8 -2.22 6.12 -3.00
N GLY A 9 -3.25 6.97 -2.91
CA GLY A 9 -3.10 8.41 -2.68
C GLY A 9 -2.78 8.76 -1.21
N ASN A 10 -2.80 10.04 -0.88
CA ASN A 10 -2.41 10.52 0.46
C ASN A 10 -3.25 9.91 1.59
N MET A 11 -4.55 9.73 1.37
CA MET A 11 -5.45 9.11 2.36
C MET A 11 -5.12 7.63 2.60
N ALA A 12 -4.96 6.85 1.54
CA ALA A 12 -4.59 5.43 1.64
C ALA A 12 -3.24 5.26 2.35
N GLN A 13 -2.27 6.12 2.03
CA GLN A 13 -0.97 6.15 2.70
C GLN A 13 -1.10 6.47 4.19
N ALA A 14 -1.88 7.49 4.58
CA ALA A 14 -2.07 7.85 5.98
C ALA A 14 -2.70 6.71 6.79
N ILE A 15 -3.71 6.04 6.22
CA ILE A 15 -4.36 4.87 6.84
C ILE A 15 -3.36 3.72 6.99
N ALA A 16 -2.66 3.36 5.91
CA ALA A 16 -1.70 2.26 5.92
C ALA A 16 -0.56 2.50 6.92
N GLN A 17 0.00 3.71 6.93
CA GLN A 17 1.02 4.13 7.91
C GLN A 17 0.48 4.07 9.34
N GLY A 18 -0.75 4.51 9.58
CA GLY A 18 -1.38 4.45 10.89
C GLY A 18 -1.51 3.02 11.41
N LEU A 19 -1.96 2.10 10.57
CA LEU A 19 -2.12 0.68 10.91
C LEU A 19 -0.78 0.02 11.24
N VAL A 20 0.26 0.25 10.43
CA VAL A 20 1.61 -0.30 10.66
C VAL A 20 2.22 0.29 11.92
N ARG A 21 2.12 1.62 12.12
CA ARG A 21 2.65 2.30 13.32
C ARG A 21 1.99 1.85 14.61
N LYS A 22 0.70 1.51 14.56
CA LYS A 22 -0.04 0.95 15.70
C LYS A 22 0.13 -0.57 15.84
N GLN A 23 0.97 -1.19 15.01
CA GLN A 23 1.20 -2.64 14.97
C GLN A 23 -0.10 -3.44 14.80
N ALA A 24 -1.15 -2.81 14.27
CA ALA A 24 -2.43 -3.46 14.03
C ALA A 24 -2.35 -4.43 12.84
N VAL A 25 -1.48 -4.10 11.87
CA VAL A 25 -1.24 -4.89 10.65
C VAL A 25 0.24 -4.80 10.31
N ALA A 26 0.87 -5.93 9.96
CA ALA A 26 2.23 -5.94 9.45
C ALA A 26 2.31 -5.27 8.07
N GLY A 27 3.37 -4.52 7.80
CA GLY A 27 3.58 -3.89 6.49
C GLY A 27 3.46 -4.88 5.33
N THR A 28 4.02 -6.08 5.50
CA THR A 28 4.00 -7.18 4.52
C THR A 28 2.61 -7.73 4.20
N ASP A 29 1.60 -7.41 5.01
CA ASP A 29 0.20 -7.78 4.81
C ASP A 29 -0.59 -6.67 4.08
N ILE A 30 0.05 -5.55 3.72
CA ILE A 30 -0.53 -4.44 2.99
C ILE A 30 -0.14 -4.50 1.53
N TYR A 31 -1.15 -4.42 0.67
CA TYR A 31 -1.04 -4.47 -0.78
C TYR A 31 -1.72 -3.22 -1.35
N ALA A 32 -1.20 -2.68 -2.45
CA ALA A 32 -1.90 -1.60 -3.15
C ALA A 32 -1.66 -1.62 -4.65
N CYS A 33 -2.66 -1.16 -5.39
CA CYS A 33 -2.67 -1.07 -6.84
C CYS A 33 -3.09 0.33 -7.27
N ALA A 34 -2.35 0.96 -8.19
CA ALA A 34 -2.63 2.31 -8.67
C ALA A 34 -2.09 2.51 -10.09
N ALA A 35 -2.67 3.47 -10.84
CA ALA A 35 -2.27 3.76 -12.22
C ALA A 35 -0.80 4.23 -12.33
N HIS A 36 -0.31 4.99 -11.36
CA HIS A 36 1.08 5.45 -11.31
C HIS A 36 1.92 4.51 -10.44
N PHE A 37 2.41 3.43 -11.06
CA PHE A 37 3.13 2.35 -10.36
C PHE A 37 4.42 2.81 -9.68
N ASP A 38 5.19 3.72 -10.29
CA ASP A 38 6.46 4.19 -9.70
C ASP A 38 6.22 4.94 -8.38
N LYS A 39 5.21 5.81 -8.36
CA LYS A 39 4.82 6.55 -7.15
C LYS A 39 4.25 5.61 -6.10
N LEU A 40 3.44 4.64 -6.51
CA LEU A 40 2.90 3.61 -5.64
C LEU A 40 4.02 2.83 -4.95
N SER A 41 4.95 2.27 -5.72
CA SER A 41 6.02 1.39 -5.23
C SER A 41 6.86 2.09 -4.18
N ARG A 42 7.33 3.31 -4.47
CA ARG A 42 8.10 4.13 -3.51
C ARG A 42 7.35 4.34 -2.19
N ASN A 43 6.05 4.62 -2.26
CA ASN A 43 5.26 4.98 -1.09
C ASN A 43 4.84 3.75 -0.26
N ILE A 44 4.59 2.61 -0.90
CA ILE A 44 4.15 1.39 -0.20
C ILE A 44 5.34 0.60 0.35
N GLU A 45 6.46 0.57 -0.36
CA GLU A 45 7.69 -0.07 0.12
C GLU A 45 8.25 0.63 1.36
N ALA A 46 8.04 1.95 1.48
CA ALA A 46 8.40 2.73 2.67
C ALA A 46 7.73 2.24 3.98
N ILE A 47 6.65 1.47 3.88
CA ILE A 47 5.98 0.83 5.03
C ILE A 47 6.12 -0.69 5.03
N GLY A 48 6.95 -1.26 4.15
CA GLY A 48 7.13 -2.71 3.99
C GLY A 48 5.99 -3.42 3.26
N GLY A 49 5.09 -2.68 2.62
CA GLY A 49 3.98 -3.23 1.85
C GLY A 49 4.37 -3.59 0.41
N MET A 50 3.49 -4.33 -0.24
CA MET A 50 3.73 -4.89 -1.57
C MET A 50 2.96 -4.12 -2.65
N PRO A 51 3.64 -3.50 -3.63
CA PRO A 51 2.96 -2.95 -4.78
C PRO A 51 2.42 -4.08 -5.65
N CYS A 52 1.15 -3.98 -6.03
CA CYS A 52 0.55 -4.85 -7.03
C CYS A 52 0.47 -4.09 -8.35
N ALA A 53 1.15 -4.61 -9.37
CA ALA A 53 0.92 -4.15 -10.74
C ALA A 53 -0.52 -4.54 -11.12
N ALA A 54 -1.31 -3.57 -11.59
CA ALA A 54 -2.64 -3.85 -12.11
C ALA A 54 -2.57 -4.85 -13.27
N PRO A 55 -3.59 -5.70 -13.47
CA PRO A 55 -3.67 -6.55 -14.65
C PRO A 55 -3.64 -5.68 -15.91
N LYS A 56 -2.88 -6.11 -16.93
CA LYS A 56 -2.82 -5.47 -18.25
C LYS A 56 -4.26 -5.27 -18.74
N ARG A 57 -4.65 -4.02 -19.04
CA ARG A 57 -5.92 -3.72 -19.72
C ARG A 57 -5.94 -4.36 -21.09
#